data_AF-A0A9X9PUS7-F1
#
_entry.id   AF-A0A9X9PUS7-F1
#
_cell.length_a   1.000
_cell.length_b   1.000
_cell.length_c   1.000
_cell.angle_alpha   90.00
_cell.angle_beta   90.00
_cell.angle_gamma   90.00
#
_symmetry.space_group_name_H-M   'P 1'
#
loop_
_entity.id
_entity.type
_entity.pdbx_description
1 polymer ?
#
loop_
_entity_poly.entity_id
_entity_poly.type
_entity_poly.pdbx_seq_one_letter_code
_entity_poly.pdbx_strand_id
1 'polypeptide(L)'
;LLSRNEPACPLQAGLGLSRRGNQKQWGGVGGGQATNQEQGEAQNPRDPWGGSQRWGAMAELQQLQEFEIPTGREALRGNHSSLLRVADYCVDNYVQATDKRKALEETMAFTTQALASVAYQVGSLAGHTLRMLDLQAASLRQVEARVNTLGQMVNMHMEKVARREIGTLATVQRLPPGQKVIAPDSLPPLTPYYRRPLNFGCLDDIGHGIKVGRGALLLP
;
A
#
# COMPACT_ATOMS: atom_id res chain seq x y z
N LEU A 1 29.24 -61.57 25.74
CA LEU A 1 29.66 -61.33 24.34
C LEU A 1 28.49 -61.67 23.44
N LEU A 2 27.81 -60.62 22.93
CA LEU A 2 26.95 -60.54 21.73
C LEU A 2 25.72 -61.48 21.69
N SER A 3 24.49 -61.06 21.39
CA SER A 3 24.06 -59.94 20.56
C SER A 3 22.61 -59.56 20.91
N ARG A 4 22.40 -58.33 21.38
CA ARG A 4 21.09 -57.65 21.39
C ARG A 4 20.85 -57.18 19.96
N ASN A 5 20.11 -57.96 19.17
CA ASN A 5 19.55 -57.50 17.90
C ASN A 5 18.08 -57.13 18.16
N GLU A 6 17.86 -55.93 18.70
CA GLU A 6 16.56 -55.28 18.58
C GLU A 6 16.53 -54.53 17.24
N PRO A 7 15.54 -54.77 16.36
CA PRO A 7 15.39 -53.95 15.17
C PRO A 7 14.96 -52.54 15.61
N ALA A 8 15.82 -51.55 15.34
CA ALA A 8 15.56 -50.16 15.61
C ALA A 8 14.26 -49.69 14.93
N CYS A 9 13.35 -49.09 15.71
CA CYS A 9 12.10 -48.51 15.21
C CYS A 9 12.36 -47.43 14.14
N PRO A 10 11.77 -47.51 12.93
CA PRO A 10 12.00 -46.58 11.82
C PRO A 10 11.55 -45.13 12.07
N LEU A 11 10.78 -44.86 13.13
CA LEU A 11 10.25 -43.51 13.43
C LEU A 11 11.20 -42.60 14.22
N GLN A 12 12.28 -43.13 14.80
CA GLN A 12 13.21 -42.32 15.60
C GLN A 12 14.21 -41.50 14.76
N ALA A 13 14.40 -41.85 13.48
CA ALA A 13 15.41 -41.20 12.63
C ALA A 13 14.92 -39.89 11.96
N GLY A 14 13.61 -39.62 11.93
CA GLY A 14 13.05 -38.50 11.16
C GLY A 14 12.52 -37.31 11.95
N LEU A 15 12.52 -37.36 13.30
CA LEU A 15 11.72 -36.41 14.09
C LEU A 15 12.48 -35.49 15.03
N GLY A 16 13.80 -35.57 15.19
CA GLY A 16 14.57 -34.58 15.98
C GLY A 16 14.05 -34.30 17.40
N LEU A 17 13.18 -35.16 17.94
CA LEU A 17 12.56 -35.01 19.25
C LEU A 17 13.42 -35.79 20.23
N SER A 18 14.42 -35.10 20.77
CA SER A 18 15.24 -35.58 21.88
C SER A 18 14.35 -35.98 23.05
N ARG A 19 14.55 -37.20 23.58
CA ARG A 19 13.90 -37.73 24.79
C ARG A 19 14.08 -36.73 25.93
N ARG A 20 13.05 -35.95 26.26
CA ARG A 20 12.96 -35.31 27.57
C ARG A 20 12.22 -36.23 28.51
N GLY A 21 13.01 -36.92 29.33
CA GLY A 21 12.53 -37.73 30.43
C GLY A 21 11.66 -36.92 31.38
N ASN A 22 10.61 -37.58 31.84
CA ASN A 22 9.67 -37.14 32.84
C ASN A 22 10.40 -37.07 34.20
N GLN A 23 10.54 -35.88 34.79
CA GLN A 23 10.90 -35.77 36.21
C GLN A 23 9.99 -34.76 36.89
N LYS A 24 9.18 -35.31 37.80
CA LYS A 24 8.36 -34.60 38.77
C LYS A 24 9.28 -33.86 39.75
N GLN A 25 9.05 -32.57 39.96
CA GLN A 25 9.30 -31.95 41.26
C GLN A 25 8.40 -30.73 41.44
N TRP A 26 7.31 -30.92 42.21
CA TRP A 26 6.55 -29.83 42.81
C TRP A 26 7.14 -29.58 44.20
N GLY A 27 7.75 -28.42 44.36
CA GLY A 27 8.16 -27.77 45.61
C GLY A 27 8.37 -26.30 45.23
N GLY A 28 7.76 -25.31 45.85
CA GLY A 28 7.73 -25.05 47.28
C GLY A 28 8.49 -23.74 47.50
N VAL A 29 7.74 -22.63 47.59
CA VAL A 29 8.03 -21.35 48.27
C VAL A 29 9.45 -20.77 48.22
N GLY A 30 9.60 -19.60 47.61
CA GLY A 30 10.76 -18.72 47.84
C GLY A 30 10.62 -17.39 47.10
N GLY A 31 10.29 -16.32 47.83
CA GLY A 31 10.24 -14.96 47.32
C GLY A 31 11.63 -14.46 46.90
N GLY A 32 11.66 -13.70 45.81
CA GLY A 32 12.87 -13.10 45.25
C GLY A 32 12.52 -11.84 44.48
N GLN A 33 13.11 -10.74 44.91
CA GLN A 33 12.86 -9.35 44.55
C GLN A 33 12.90 -9.05 43.04
N ALA A 34 11.98 -8.21 42.59
CA ALA A 34 11.99 -7.59 41.27
C ALA A 34 13.00 -6.44 41.25
N THR A 35 14.07 -6.57 40.48
CA THR A 35 14.91 -5.43 40.08
C THR A 35 14.51 -5.03 38.66
N ASN A 36 13.86 -3.87 38.57
CA ASN A 36 13.60 -3.18 37.31
C ASN A 36 14.94 -2.76 36.70
N GLN A 37 15.27 -3.34 35.54
CA GLN A 37 16.33 -2.83 34.69
C GLN A 37 15.66 -2.35 33.40
N GLU A 38 15.32 -1.07 33.38
CA GLU A 38 14.98 -0.33 32.16
C GLU A 38 16.20 -0.33 31.23
N GLN A 39 16.23 -1.27 30.29
CA GLN A 39 17.08 -1.16 29.11
C GLN A 39 16.25 -0.47 28.03
N GLY A 40 16.62 0.78 27.74
CA GLY A 40 15.98 1.60 26.73
C GLY A 40 16.02 0.93 25.35
N GLU A 41 14.84 0.68 24.80
CA GLU A 41 14.64 0.52 23.36
C GLU A 41 14.98 1.86 22.69
N ALA A 42 16.22 1.98 22.22
CA ALA A 42 16.59 2.98 21.25
C ALA A 42 15.84 2.69 19.93
N GLN A 43 14.64 3.27 19.81
CA GLN A 43 13.91 3.33 18.56
C GLN A 43 14.75 4.11 17.55
N ASN A 44 15.42 3.38 16.65
CA ASN A 44 16.20 3.95 15.55
C ASN A 44 15.27 4.73 14.60
N PRO A 45 15.46 6.05 14.41
CA PRO A 45 14.56 6.85 13.60
C PRO A 45 14.99 6.86 12.12
N ARG A 46 14.01 6.53 11.25
CA ARG A 46 13.89 6.93 9.83
C ARG A 46 14.78 6.22 8.81
N ASP A 47 14.29 5.10 8.30
CA ASP A 47 14.45 4.71 6.90
C ASP A 47 13.25 5.29 6.09
N PRO A 48 13.40 6.35 5.30
CA PRO A 48 12.29 6.96 4.53
C PRO A 48 11.83 6.10 3.35
N TRP A 49 12.67 5.13 2.98
CA TRP A 49 12.43 4.13 1.96
C TRP A 49 12.61 2.82 2.70
N GLY A 50 11.55 2.06 2.98
CA GLY A 50 11.58 0.80 3.75
C GLY A 50 12.38 -0.33 3.09
N GLY A 51 13.63 -0.06 2.70
CA GLY A 51 14.53 -0.93 1.97
C GLY A 51 14.99 -2.09 2.83
N SER A 52 15.25 -1.87 4.13
CA SER A 52 15.68 -2.93 5.05
C SER A 52 14.62 -4.04 5.17
N GLN A 53 13.34 -3.67 5.29
CA GLN A 53 12.22 -4.61 5.28
C GLN A 53 12.02 -5.28 3.91
N ARG A 54 12.29 -4.56 2.81
CA ARG A 54 12.14 -5.06 1.43
C ARG A 54 13.13 -6.18 1.10
N TRP A 55 14.40 -6.04 1.49
CA TRP A 55 15.41 -7.07 1.28
C TRP A 55 15.12 -8.31 2.14
N GLY A 56 14.66 -8.10 3.38
CA GLY A 56 14.18 -9.19 4.23
C GLY A 56 13.00 -9.95 3.62
N ALA A 57 11.99 -9.24 3.11
CA ALA A 57 10.82 -9.85 2.50
C ALA A 57 11.14 -10.63 1.21
N MET A 58 12.06 -10.14 0.38
CA MET A 58 12.50 -10.83 -0.83
C MET A 58 13.35 -12.07 -0.52
N ALA A 59 14.25 -11.97 0.46
CA ALA A 59 15.02 -13.11 0.94
C ALA A 59 14.13 -14.19 1.58
N GLU A 60 13.14 -13.77 2.37
CA GLU A 60 12.14 -14.67 2.96
C GLU A 60 11.31 -15.39 1.88
N LEU A 61 10.84 -14.66 0.87
CA LEU A 61 10.13 -15.25 -0.26
C LEU A 61 10.98 -16.30 -0.97
N GLN A 62 12.25 -15.99 -1.22
CA GLN A 62 13.18 -16.91 -1.87
C GLN A 62 13.41 -18.16 -1.02
N GLN A 63 13.64 -18.01 0.29
CA GLN A 63 13.79 -19.13 1.21
C GLN A 63 12.53 -20.02 1.22
N LEU A 64 11.33 -19.43 1.23
CA LEU A 64 10.08 -20.17 1.21
C LEU A 64 9.93 -20.99 -0.09
N GLN A 65 10.24 -20.38 -1.24
CA GLN A 65 10.09 -21.00 -2.56
C GLN A 65 11.13 -22.08 -2.84
N GLU A 66 12.40 -21.81 -2.51
CA GLU A 66 13.52 -22.68 -2.88
C GLU A 66 13.75 -23.78 -1.86
N PHE A 67 13.42 -23.55 -0.58
CA PHE A 67 13.78 -24.46 0.50
C PHE A 67 12.59 -24.96 1.32
N GLU A 68 11.89 -24.08 2.03
CA GLU A 68 10.92 -24.49 3.07
C GLU A 68 9.72 -25.27 2.49
N ILE A 69 9.10 -24.76 1.43
CA ILE A 69 7.93 -25.40 0.81
C ILE A 69 8.32 -26.72 0.11
N PRO A 70 9.39 -26.78 -0.72
CA PRO A 70 9.85 -28.04 -1.29
C PRO A 70 10.22 -29.09 -0.24
N THR A 71 10.95 -28.68 0.81
CA THR A 71 11.38 -29.57 1.90
C THR A 71 10.19 -30.08 2.69
N GLY A 72 9.24 -29.20 3.05
CA GLY A 72 8.02 -29.59 3.75
C GLY A 72 7.18 -30.57 2.94
N ARG A 73 7.09 -30.39 1.62
CA ARG A 73 6.39 -31.31 0.72
C ARG A 73 7.07 -32.67 0.63
N GLU A 74 8.40 -32.71 0.52
CA GLU A 74 9.14 -33.97 0.50
C GLU A 74 9.05 -34.70 1.83
N ALA A 75 9.10 -33.98 2.95
CA ALA A 75 8.86 -34.54 4.28
C ALA A 75 7.46 -35.19 4.39
N LEU A 76 6.43 -34.53 3.86
CA LEU A 76 5.07 -35.09 3.82
C LEU A 76 5.01 -36.39 3.00
N ARG A 77 5.72 -36.42 1.87
CA ARG A 77 5.80 -37.58 0.98
C ARG A 77 6.53 -38.75 1.63
N GLY A 78 7.65 -38.48 2.30
CA GLY A 78 8.39 -39.46 3.08
C GLY A 78 7.57 -40.00 4.27
N ASN A 79 6.79 -39.13 4.92
CA ASN A 79 5.91 -39.52 6.01
C ASN A 79 4.84 -40.50 5.54
N HIS A 80 4.20 -40.25 4.40
CA HIS A 80 3.22 -41.18 3.82
C HIS A 80 3.78 -42.61 3.68
N SER A 81 4.95 -42.77 3.06
CA SER A 81 5.60 -44.09 2.91
C SER A 81 5.98 -44.71 4.26
N SER A 82 6.34 -43.88 5.25
CA SER A 82 6.67 -44.34 6.60
C SER A 82 5.43 -44.83 7.34
N LEU A 83 4.30 -44.15 7.22
CA LEU A 83 3.04 -44.52 7.86
C LEU A 83 2.48 -45.84 7.32
N LEU A 84 2.63 -46.11 6.03
CA LEU A 84 2.26 -47.41 5.47
C LEU A 84 3.03 -48.55 6.13
N ARG A 85 4.36 -48.40 6.27
CA ARG A 85 5.20 -49.38 6.95
C ARG A 85 4.87 -49.54 8.43
N VAL A 86 4.51 -48.45 9.11
CA VAL A 86 4.06 -48.49 10.51
C VAL A 86 2.73 -49.21 10.63
N ALA A 87 1.80 -48.99 9.70
CA ALA A 87 0.53 -49.70 9.67
C ALA A 87 0.74 -51.21 9.47
N ASP A 88 1.58 -51.62 8.52
CA ASP A 88 1.93 -53.03 8.29
C ASP A 88 2.54 -53.65 9.57
N TYR A 89 3.50 -52.95 10.20
CA TYR A 89 4.10 -53.38 11.47
C TYR A 89 3.06 -53.54 12.58
N CYS A 90 2.13 -52.59 12.75
CA CYS A 90 1.11 -52.68 13.79
C CYS A 90 0.23 -53.92 13.60
N VAL A 91 -0.13 -54.25 12.36
CA VAL A 91 -0.89 -55.46 12.03
C VAL A 91 -0.08 -56.71 12.36
N ASP A 92 1.15 -56.80 11.87
CA ASP A 92 2.02 -57.97 12.08
C ASP A 92 2.33 -58.19 13.57
N ASN A 93 2.68 -57.11 14.29
CA ASN A 93 2.93 -57.14 15.73
C ASN A 93 1.68 -57.61 16.48
N TYR A 94 0.50 -57.11 16.12
CA TYR A 94 -0.73 -57.55 16.75
C TYR A 94 -1.04 -59.03 16.50
N VAL A 95 -0.80 -59.55 15.29
CA VAL A 95 -1.03 -60.97 14.96
C VAL A 95 -0.04 -61.88 15.68
N GLN A 96 1.25 -61.51 15.69
CA GLN A 96 2.33 -62.33 16.22
C GLN A 96 2.48 -62.25 17.75
N ALA A 97 2.05 -61.16 18.39
CA ALA A 97 2.19 -60.99 19.83
C ALA A 97 1.34 -61.98 20.62
N THR A 98 1.91 -62.54 21.69
CA THR A 98 1.20 -63.36 22.68
C THR A 98 0.27 -62.51 23.56
N ASP A 99 0.70 -61.30 23.93
CA ASP A 99 -0.10 -60.34 24.67
C ASP A 99 -0.73 -59.28 23.74
N LYS A 100 -2.01 -59.49 23.41
CA LYS A 100 -2.76 -58.60 22.52
C LYS A 100 -3.04 -57.22 23.11
N ARG A 101 -3.10 -57.09 24.45
CA ARG A 101 -3.38 -55.78 25.09
C ARG A 101 -2.18 -54.86 24.90
N LYS A 102 -0.98 -55.39 25.16
CA LYS A 102 0.27 -54.64 24.97
C LYS A 102 0.48 -54.21 23.51
N ALA A 103 0.24 -55.10 22.55
CA ALA A 103 0.36 -54.77 21.12
C ALA A 103 -0.66 -53.70 20.66
N LEU A 104 -1.87 -53.72 21.24
CA LEU A 104 -2.87 -52.68 20.99
C LEU A 104 -2.45 -51.31 21.55
N GLU A 105 -1.94 -51.27 22.78
CA GLU A 105 -1.42 -50.03 23.38
C GLU A 105 -0.29 -49.42 22.54
N GLU A 106 0.60 -50.25 22.01
CA GLU A 106 1.67 -49.81 21.11
C GLU A 106 1.10 -49.24 19.79
N THR A 107 0.09 -49.90 19.21
CA THR A 107 -0.61 -49.42 18.02
C THR A 107 -1.30 -48.07 18.27
N MET A 108 -1.94 -47.90 19.43
CA MET A 108 -2.55 -46.61 19.82
C MET A 108 -1.52 -45.50 19.96
N ALA A 109 -0.35 -45.80 20.51
CA ALA A 109 0.76 -44.85 20.59
C ALA A 109 1.23 -44.43 19.20
N PHE A 110 1.47 -45.37 18.28
CA PHE A 110 1.83 -45.06 16.89
C PHE A 110 0.76 -44.25 16.17
N THR A 111 -0.52 -44.58 16.38
CA THR A 111 -1.65 -43.86 15.77
C THR A 111 -1.68 -42.40 16.24
N THR A 112 -1.48 -42.16 17.54
CA THR A 112 -1.43 -40.81 18.11
C THR A 112 -0.24 -40.02 17.57
N GLN A 113 0.92 -40.65 17.46
CA GLN A 113 2.12 -40.03 16.89
C GLN A 113 1.95 -39.71 15.40
N ALA A 114 1.34 -40.62 14.62
CA ALA A 114 1.04 -40.42 13.22
C ALA A 114 0.11 -39.22 13.01
N LEU A 115 -0.98 -39.13 13.77
CA LEU A 115 -1.91 -38.01 13.71
C LEU A 115 -1.22 -36.68 14.00
N ALA A 116 -0.44 -36.61 15.09
CA ALA A 116 0.29 -35.41 15.46
C ALA A 116 1.32 -35.00 14.39
N SER A 117 2.04 -35.98 13.83
CA SER A 117 3.05 -35.77 12.80
C SER A 117 2.46 -35.21 11.51
N VAL A 118 1.38 -35.82 10.99
CA VAL A 118 0.73 -35.36 9.76
C VAL A 118 0.11 -33.98 9.97
N ALA A 119 -0.59 -33.75 11.08
CA ALA A 119 -1.21 -32.47 11.39
C ALA A 119 -0.18 -31.33 11.43
N TYR A 120 0.96 -31.55 12.08
CA TYR A 120 2.04 -30.56 12.13
C TYR A 120 2.62 -30.26 10.75
N GLN A 121 2.95 -31.29 9.96
CA GLN A 121 3.56 -31.08 8.65
C GLN A 121 2.61 -30.39 7.67
N VAL A 122 1.32 -30.76 7.66
CA VAL A 122 0.30 -30.08 6.85
C VAL A 122 0.13 -28.63 7.30
N GLY A 123 0.03 -28.38 8.60
CA GLY A 123 -0.12 -27.04 9.15
C GLY A 123 1.07 -26.13 8.83
N SER A 124 2.29 -26.64 8.97
CA SER A 124 3.53 -25.91 8.64
C SER A 124 3.60 -25.59 7.14
N LEU A 125 3.36 -26.58 6.27
CA LEU A 125 3.38 -26.37 4.82
C LEU A 125 2.32 -25.37 4.36
N ALA A 126 1.10 -25.45 4.92
CA ALA A 126 0.04 -24.49 4.66
C ALA A 126 0.44 -23.07 5.11
N GLY A 127 1.02 -22.94 6.32
CA GLY A 127 1.52 -21.67 6.84
C GLY A 127 2.60 -21.04 5.95
N HIS A 128 3.60 -21.82 5.53
CA HIS A 128 4.64 -21.37 4.61
C HIS A 128 4.07 -20.96 3.24
N THR A 129 3.08 -21.71 2.73
CA THR A 129 2.43 -21.41 1.46
C THR A 129 1.62 -20.11 1.52
N LEU A 130 0.84 -19.90 2.59
CA LEU A 130 0.09 -18.65 2.80
C LEU A 130 1.04 -17.46 2.92
N ARG A 131 2.13 -17.60 3.69
CA ARG A 131 3.14 -16.55 3.84
C ARG A 131 3.78 -16.17 2.50
N MET A 132 4.12 -17.15 1.68
CA MET A 132 4.63 -16.90 0.32
C MET A 132 3.61 -16.12 -0.52
N LEU A 133 2.33 -16.51 -0.50
CA LEU A 133 1.27 -15.83 -1.25
C LEU A 133 1.08 -14.38 -0.79
N ASP A 134 1.12 -14.12 0.52
CA ASP A 134 1.02 -12.76 1.07
C ASP A 134 2.19 -11.87 0.60
N LEU A 135 3.41 -12.41 0.62
CA LEU A 135 4.61 -11.71 0.15
C LEU A 135 4.53 -11.40 -1.35
N GLN A 136 4.06 -12.34 -2.17
CA GLN A 136 3.85 -12.12 -3.61
C GLN A 136 2.75 -11.08 -3.87
N ALA A 137 1.64 -11.14 -3.14
CA ALA A 137 0.56 -10.16 -3.26
C ALA A 137 1.03 -8.75 -2.90
N ALA A 138 1.84 -8.60 -1.84
CA ALA A 138 2.46 -7.33 -1.48
C ALA A 138 3.40 -6.81 -2.58
N SER A 139 4.23 -7.69 -3.15
CA SER A 139 5.12 -7.37 -4.27
C SER A 139 4.34 -6.86 -5.49
N LEU A 140 3.26 -7.55 -5.87
CA LEU A 140 2.41 -7.16 -6.99
C LEU A 140 1.77 -5.78 -6.80
N ARG A 141 1.24 -5.48 -5.61
CA ARG A 141 0.71 -4.14 -5.30
C ARG A 141 1.77 -3.06 -5.43
N GLN A 142 3.02 -3.35 -5.07
CA GLN A 142 4.12 -2.42 -5.26
C GLN A 142 4.43 -2.19 -6.75
N VAL A 143 4.43 -3.25 -7.56
CA VAL A 143 4.64 -3.15 -9.01
C VAL A 143 3.51 -2.33 -9.64
N GLU A 144 2.25 -2.59 -9.26
CA GLU A 144 1.09 -1.84 -9.70
C GLU A 144 1.22 -0.34 -9.40
N ALA A 145 1.58 0.01 -8.16
CA ALA A 145 1.79 1.42 -7.79
C ALA A 145 2.86 2.10 -8.65
N ARG A 146 3.98 1.41 -8.93
CA ARG A 146 5.05 1.93 -9.80
C ARG A 146 4.57 2.13 -11.25
N VAL A 147 3.81 1.18 -11.77
CA VAL A 147 3.20 1.27 -13.11
C VAL A 147 2.23 2.45 -13.17
N ASN A 148 1.42 2.65 -12.14
CA ASN A 148 0.51 3.80 -12.05
C ASN A 148 1.26 5.14 -12.05
N THR A 149 2.33 5.27 -11.28
CA THR A 149 3.20 6.46 -11.31
C THR A 149 3.81 6.69 -12.70
N LEU A 150 4.27 5.63 -13.37
CA LEU A 150 4.78 5.72 -14.73
C LEU A 150 3.68 6.18 -15.70
N GLY A 151 2.47 5.64 -15.59
CA GLY A 151 1.32 6.05 -16.38
C GLY A 151 1.01 7.55 -16.22
N GLN A 152 1.06 8.06 -14.98
CA GLN A 152 0.91 9.50 -14.72
C GLN A 152 2.02 10.32 -15.40
N MET A 153 3.28 9.89 -15.34
CA MET A 153 4.39 10.58 -15.98
C MET A 153 4.25 10.62 -17.51
N VAL A 154 3.82 9.51 -18.12
CA VAL A 154 3.56 9.44 -19.56
C VAL A 154 2.40 10.37 -19.94
N ASN A 155 1.29 10.36 -19.19
CA ASN A 155 0.15 11.25 -19.45
C ASN A 155 0.55 12.73 -19.34
N MET A 156 1.30 13.10 -18.30
CA MET A 156 1.84 14.45 -18.17
C MET A 156 2.76 14.82 -19.33
N HIS A 157 3.59 13.89 -19.79
CA HIS A 157 4.47 14.12 -20.93
C HIS A 157 3.68 14.34 -22.22
N MET A 158 2.69 13.49 -22.50
CA MET A 158 1.80 13.63 -23.66
C MET A 158 1.06 14.97 -23.64
N GLU A 159 0.49 15.37 -22.50
CA GLU A 159 -0.16 16.67 -22.34
C GLU A 159 0.82 17.83 -22.56
N LYS A 160 2.05 17.74 -22.02
CA LYS A 160 3.10 18.75 -22.23
C LYS A 160 3.49 18.88 -23.71
N VAL A 161 3.62 17.76 -24.42
CA VAL A 161 3.91 17.75 -25.86
C VAL A 161 2.75 18.39 -26.62
N ALA A 162 1.51 17.97 -26.37
CA ALA A 162 0.33 18.55 -27.03
C ALA A 162 0.20 20.07 -26.80
N ARG A 163 0.38 20.53 -25.56
CA ARG A 163 0.36 21.97 -25.25
C ARG A 163 1.50 22.74 -25.90
N ARG A 164 2.68 22.13 -26.06
CA ARG A 164 3.81 22.76 -26.76
C ARG A 164 3.47 22.97 -28.23
N GLU A 165 2.93 21.95 -28.90
CA GLU A 165 2.52 22.03 -30.31
C GLU A 165 1.46 23.11 -30.53
N ILE A 166 0.39 23.13 -29.71
CA ILE A 166 -0.65 24.17 -29.79
C ILE A 166 -0.08 25.54 -29.40
N GLY A 167 0.82 25.59 -28.41
CA GLY A 167 1.46 26.81 -27.94
C GLY A 167 2.28 27.53 -29.01
N THR A 168 2.88 26.80 -29.96
CA THR A 168 3.57 27.38 -31.12
C THR A 168 2.62 28.17 -32.03
N LEU A 169 1.34 27.79 -32.07
CA LEU A 169 0.31 28.48 -32.86
C LEU A 169 -0.40 29.59 -32.08
N ALA A 170 -0.14 29.73 -30.79
CA ALA A 170 -0.80 30.69 -29.92
C ALA A 170 0.01 31.99 -29.79
N THR A 171 -0.69 33.12 -29.68
CA THR A 171 -0.09 34.41 -29.32
C THR A 171 -0.76 34.94 -28.05
N VAL A 172 -0.01 35.70 -27.24
CA VAL A 172 -0.55 36.25 -26.00
C VAL A 172 -1.45 37.44 -26.32
N GLN A 173 -2.76 37.28 -26.13
CA GLN A 173 -3.68 38.40 -26.13
C GLN A 173 -3.72 39.05 -24.74
N ARG A 174 -3.25 40.29 -24.63
CA ARG A 174 -3.39 41.10 -23.41
C ARG A 174 -4.56 42.04 -23.60
N LEU A 175 -5.65 41.79 -22.88
CA LEU A 175 -6.76 42.72 -22.82
C LEU A 175 -6.47 43.70 -21.67
N PRO A 176 -6.39 45.02 -21.93
CA PRO A 176 -6.27 45.98 -20.86
C PRO A 176 -7.50 45.87 -19.95
N PRO A 177 -7.34 45.95 -18.61
CA PRO A 177 -8.48 46.06 -17.72
C PRO A 177 -9.20 47.38 -18.03
N GLY A 178 -10.34 47.29 -18.72
CA GLY A 178 -11.15 48.44 -19.11
C GLY A 178 -12.39 48.56 -18.23
N GLN A 179 -12.65 49.75 -17.70
CA GLN A 179 -13.97 50.07 -17.17
C GLN A 179 -14.94 50.28 -18.34
N LYS A 180 -16.18 49.77 -18.22
CA LYS A 180 -17.18 49.82 -19.30
C LYS A 180 -17.59 51.25 -19.68
N VAL A 181 -17.48 52.19 -18.75
CA VAL A 181 -17.79 53.60 -18.95
C VAL A 181 -16.65 54.41 -18.35
N ILE A 182 -16.01 55.23 -19.17
CA ILE A 182 -14.99 56.19 -18.74
C ILE A 182 -15.67 57.56 -18.76
N ALA A 183 -16.00 58.09 -17.59
CA ALA A 183 -16.48 59.47 -17.49
C ALA A 183 -15.33 60.43 -17.84
N PRO A 184 -15.60 61.53 -18.57
CA PRO A 184 -14.58 62.54 -18.84
C PRO A 184 -14.10 63.20 -17.52
N ASP A 185 -12.85 63.66 -17.50
CA ASP A 185 -12.20 64.24 -16.30
C ASP A 185 -12.94 65.45 -15.71
N SER A 186 -13.70 66.16 -16.55
CA SER A 186 -14.59 67.23 -16.12
C SER A 186 -15.92 67.15 -16.87
N LEU A 187 -17.01 67.33 -16.14
CA LEU A 187 -18.32 67.52 -16.73
C LEU A 187 -18.48 69.00 -17.14
N PRO A 188 -19.03 69.29 -18.33
CA PRO A 188 -19.30 70.66 -18.72
C PRO A 188 -20.24 71.34 -17.71
N PRO A 189 -19.99 72.60 -17.33
CA PRO A 189 -20.86 73.32 -16.41
C PRO A 189 -22.29 73.38 -16.94
N LEU A 190 -23.25 72.98 -16.10
CA LEU A 190 -24.67 73.08 -16.44
C LEU A 190 -25.07 74.56 -16.43
N THR A 191 -25.39 75.12 -17.59
CA THR A 191 -25.87 76.50 -17.70
C THR A 191 -27.39 76.54 -17.48
N PRO A 192 -27.88 77.35 -16.51
CA PRO A 192 -29.32 77.49 -16.30
C PRO A 192 -29.98 78.17 -17.50
N TYR A 193 -31.20 77.77 -17.80
CA TYR A 193 -31.99 78.38 -18.88
C TYR A 193 -32.52 79.76 -18.48
N TYR A 194 -32.46 80.70 -19.42
CA TYR A 194 -33.07 82.03 -19.29
C TYR A 194 -33.64 82.46 -20.64
N ARG A 195 -34.81 83.12 -20.60
CA ARG A 195 -35.49 83.60 -21.81
C ARG A 195 -34.71 84.80 -22.36
N ARG A 196 -34.26 84.71 -23.60
CA ARG A 196 -33.73 85.83 -24.37
C ARG A 196 -34.72 86.21 -25.49
N PRO A 197 -35.01 87.50 -25.72
CA PRO A 197 -35.75 87.92 -26.90
C PRO A 197 -34.97 87.58 -28.18
N LEU A 198 -35.68 87.47 -29.31
CA LEU A 198 -35.09 87.15 -30.60
C LEU A 198 -34.11 88.26 -31.02
N ASN A 199 -32.83 87.90 -31.18
CA ASN A 199 -31.79 88.82 -31.63
C ASN A 199 -31.54 88.60 -33.12
N PHE A 200 -32.04 89.51 -33.96
CA PHE A 200 -31.85 89.45 -35.41
C PHE A 200 -30.45 89.86 -35.87
N GLY A 201 -29.64 90.46 -35.00
CA GLY A 201 -28.29 90.92 -35.31
C GLY A 201 -27.16 90.02 -34.80
N CYS A 202 -27.45 88.85 -34.21
CA CYS A 202 -26.42 87.97 -33.62
C CYS A 202 -25.44 87.38 -34.64
N LEU A 203 -25.76 87.47 -35.93
CA LEU A 203 -24.93 87.00 -37.03
C LEU A 203 -24.47 88.13 -37.96
N ASP A 204 -24.79 89.39 -37.66
CA ASP A 204 -24.46 90.54 -38.52
C ASP A 204 -22.94 90.74 -38.69
N ASP A 205 -22.14 90.24 -37.74
CA ASP A 205 -20.68 90.31 -37.79
C ASP A 205 -20.04 89.06 -38.44
N ILE A 206 -20.84 88.10 -38.91
CA ILE A 206 -20.37 86.89 -39.59
C ILE A 206 -20.67 87.01 -41.10
N GLY A 207 -19.63 87.13 -41.92
CA GLY A 207 -19.76 87.30 -43.37
C GLY A 207 -20.02 88.75 -43.78
N HIS A 208 -20.93 88.98 -44.74
CA HIS A 208 -21.33 90.31 -45.21
C HIS A 208 -22.70 90.69 -44.62
N GLY A 209 -22.79 90.76 -43.29
CA GLY A 209 -24.04 91.06 -42.60
C GLY A 209 -24.52 92.49 -42.85
N ILE A 210 -25.84 92.66 -42.94
CA ILE A 210 -26.50 93.95 -43.18
C ILE A 210 -27.13 94.42 -41.87
N LYS A 211 -26.52 95.42 -41.24
CA LYS A 211 -27.02 96.00 -39.99
C LYS A 211 -28.24 96.86 -40.28
N VAL A 212 -29.37 96.58 -39.63
CA VAL A 212 -30.56 97.44 -39.68
C VAL A 212 -30.22 98.74 -38.94
N GLY A 213 -29.92 99.81 -39.69
CA GLY A 213 -29.64 101.13 -39.13
C GLY A 213 -30.84 101.66 -38.36
N ARG A 214 -30.67 102.03 -37.08
CA ARG A 214 -31.72 102.66 -36.27
C ARG A 214 -32.01 104.07 -36.80
N GLY A 215 -32.87 104.17 -37.81
CA GLY A 215 -33.68 105.36 -38.11
C GLY A 215 -35.00 105.26 -37.34
N ALA A 216 -35.40 106.34 -36.69
CA ALA A 216 -36.55 106.44 -35.79
C ALA A 216 -37.81 105.68 -36.27
N LEU A 217 -38.31 104.78 -35.42
CA LEU A 217 -39.73 104.42 -35.40
C LEU A 217 -40.29 104.82 -34.04
N LEU A 218 -40.84 106.04 -34.02
CA LEU A 218 -42.04 106.34 -33.27
C LEU A 218 -43.06 105.22 -33.57
N LEU A 219 -43.63 104.62 -32.54
CA LEU A 219 -45.04 104.23 -32.60
C LEU A 219 -45.72 104.68 -31.30
N PRO A 220 -46.98 105.13 -31.38
CA PRO A 220 -47.75 105.70 -30.27
C PRO A 220 -48.01 104.71 -29.13
#